data_AF-A0A350I6N5-F1
#
_entry.id   AF-A0A350I6N5-F1
#
_cell.length_a   1.000
_cell.length_b   1.000
_cell.length_c   1.000
_cell.angle_alpha   90.00
_cell.angle_beta   90.00
_cell.angle_gamma   90.00
#
_symmetry.space_group_name_H-M   'P 1'
#
loop_
_entity.id
_entity.type
_entity.pdbx_description
1 polymer ?
#
loop_
_entity_poly.entity_id
_entity_poly.type
_entity_poly.pdbx_seq_one_letter_code
_entity_poly.pdbx_strand_id
1 'polypeptide(L)'
;MSMHMIRGVQVHGVGKRRKAKRKSNKLLKAEAEHQKFLDKLISGKSNYRPDLPDYNCGPSMTSDRIAGNGLAKERKQYTGTEIAGIVTTHKSNLMPVRRDNKQAAIDAASMRR
;
A
#
# COMPACT_ATOMS: atom_id res chain seq x y z
N MET A 1 45.58 -8.03 55.05
CA MET A 1 44.33 -7.78 55.79
C MET A 1 43.37 -8.91 55.52
N SER A 2 43.13 -9.78 56.50
CA SER A 2 42.24 -10.94 56.37
C SER A 2 40.78 -10.50 56.49
N MET A 3 39.96 -10.76 55.47
CA MET A 3 38.51 -10.59 55.59
C MET A 3 37.93 -11.74 56.42
N HIS A 4 37.74 -11.51 57.71
CA HIS A 4 36.96 -12.41 58.56
C HIS A 4 35.47 -12.24 58.20
N MET A 5 34.90 -13.20 57.47
CA MET A 5 33.45 -13.26 57.28
C MET A 5 32.81 -13.46 58.65
N ILE A 6 32.02 -12.49 59.10
CA ILE A 6 31.27 -12.54 60.35
C ILE A 6 30.30 -13.74 60.29
N ARG A 7 30.66 -14.81 61.01
CA ARG A 7 29.79 -15.96 61.25
C ARG A 7 28.55 -15.46 62.01
N GLY A 8 27.39 -15.43 61.34
CA GLY A 8 26.11 -15.18 62.02
C GLY A 8 25.00 -14.57 61.18
N VAL A 9 25.29 -13.97 60.02
CA VAL A 9 24.23 -13.34 59.21
C VAL A 9 23.66 -14.33 58.20
N GLN A 10 22.70 -15.16 58.63
CA GLN A 10 21.88 -15.92 57.70
C GLN A 10 20.90 -14.97 56.99
N VAL A 11 21.13 -14.70 55.70
CA VAL A 11 20.18 -13.95 54.87
C VAL A 11 18.96 -14.83 54.60
N HIS A 12 17.88 -14.68 55.38
CA HIS A 12 16.59 -15.37 55.19
C HIS A 12 15.80 -14.85 53.97
N GLY A 13 16.45 -14.69 52.81
CA GLY A 13 15.84 -14.17 51.57
C GLY A 13 15.37 -15.25 50.59
N VAL A 14 15.96 -16.45 50.64
CA VAL A 14 15.65 -17.55 49.71
C VAL A 14 14.25 -18.13 49.90
N GLY A 15 13.73 -18.16 51.13
CA GLY A 15 12.39 -18.66 51.44
C GLY A 15 11.27 -17.82 50.83
N LYS A 16 11.38 -16.48 50.87
CA LYS A 16 10.39 -15.56 50.27
C LYS A 16 10.36 -15.70 48.75
N ARG A 17 11.52 -15.81 48.10
CA ARG A 17 11.63 -16.02 46.63
C ARG A 17 11.04 -17.36 46.20
N ARG A 18 11.27 -18.44 46.96
CA ARG A 18 10.68 -19.77 46.69
C ARG A 18 9.16 -19.77 46.86
N LYS A 19 8.63 -19.08 47.88
CA LYS A 19 7.18 -18.93 48.10
C LYS A 19 6.52 -18.11 46.99
N ALA A 20 7.16 -17.05 46.49
CA ALA A 20 6.65 -16.23 45.40
C ALA A 20 6.55 -17.00 44.06
N LYS A 21 7.45 -17.96 43.82
CA LYS A 21 7.43 -18.81 42.60
C LYS A 21 6.47 -20.00 42.70
N ARG A 22 5.99 -20.35 43.89
CA ARG A 22 5.12 -21.51 44.09
C ARG A 22 3.67 -21.10 43.90
N LYS A 23 2.96 -21.76 42.99
CA LYS A 23 1.52 -21.56 42.84
C LYS A 23 0.81 -21.88 44.16
N SER A 24 -0.17 -21.06 44.51
CA SER A 24 -1.03 -21.30 45.67
C SER A 24 -1.85 -22.57 45.46
N ASN A 25 -2.15 -23.31 46.53
CA ASN A 25 -3.00 -24.50 46.47
C ASN A 25 -4.37 -24.19 45.84
N LYS A 26 -4.91 -22.97 46.05
CA LYS A 26 -6.15 -22.51 45.40
C LYS A 26 -6.01 -22.42 43.89
N LEU A 27 -4.87 -21.92 43.41
CA LEU A 27 -4.58 -21.76 41.99
C LEU A 27 -4.41 -23.13 41.33
N LEU A 28 -3.69 -24.05 41.97
CA LEU A 28 -3.55 -25.43 41.50
C LEU A 28 -4.90 -26.15 41.37
N LYS A 29 -5.80 -25.95 42.35
CA LYS A 29 -7.15 -26.52 42.29
C LYS A 29 -7.97 -25.93 41.13
N ALA A 30 -7.92 -24.61 40.96
CA ALA A 30 -8.61 -23.92 39.86
C ALA A 30 -8.08 -24.36 38.48
N GLU A 31 -6.77 -24.53 38.33
CA GLU A 31 -6.16 -25.07 37.09
C GLU A 31 -6.62 -26.49 36.80
N ALA A 32 -6.68 -27.36 37.82
CA ALA A 32 -7.14 -28.74 37.66
C ALA A 32 -8.64 -28.82 37.30
N GLU A 33 -9.48 -27.97 37.89
CA GLU A 33 -10.91 -27.87 37.55
C GLU A 33 -11.09 -27.35 36.12
N HIS A 34 -10.32 -26.34 35.74
CA HIS A 34 -10.33 -25.78 34.39
C HIS A 34 -9.86 -26.78 33.33
N GLN A 35 -8.79 -27.55 33.60
CA GLN A 35 -8.32 -28.61 32.71
C GLN A 35 -9.38 -29.68 32.49
N LYS A 36 -10.03 -30.17 33.57
CA LYS A 36 -11.14 -31.13 33.45
C LYS A 36 -12.31 -30.60 32.63
N PHE A 37 -12.61 -29.30 32.74
CA PHE A 37 -13.63 -28.65 31.94
C PHE A 37 -13.25 -28.59 30.46
N LEU A 38 -12.00 -28.21 30.16
CA LEU A 38 -11.49 -28.21 28.78
C LEU A 38 -11.48 -29.61 28.18
N ASP A 39 -11.06 -30.62 28.94
CA ASP A 39 -11.08 -32.01 28.50
C ASP A 39 -12.51 -32.46 28.19
N LYS A 40 -13.50 -32.09 29.03
CA LYS A 40 -14.91 -32.37 28.74
C LYS A 40 -15.43 -31.65 27.49
N LEU A 41 -14.97 -30.44 27.21
CA LEU A 41 -15.41 -29.64 26.05
C LEU A 41 -14.74 -30.02 24.72
N ILE A 42 -13.49 -30.48 24.78
CA ILE A 42 -12.62 -30.67 23.62
C ILE A 42 -12.33 -32.15 23.36
N SER A 43 -12.57 -33.05 24.33
CA SER A 43 -12.45 -34.49 24.11
C SER A 43 -13.35 -34.96 22.97
N GLY A 44 -12.80 -35.82 22.12
CA GLY A 44 -13.50 -36.38 20.96
C GLY A 44 -13.38 -35.58 19.66
N LYS A 45 -12.71 -34.42 19.63
CA LYS A 45 -12.40 -33.74 18.36
C LYS A 45 -11.25 -34.45 17.67
N SER A 46 -11.47 -34.94 16.46
CA SER A 46 -10.41 -35.50 15.63
C SER A 46 -9.40 -34.40 15.30
N ASN A 47 -8.11 -34.73 15.34
CA ASN A 47 -7.03 -33.85 14.87
C ASN A 47 -6.94 -33.80 13.33
N TYR A 48 -8.03 -34.16 12.64
CA TYR A 48 -8.06 -34.22 11.19
C TYR A 48 -7.96 -32.80 10.63
N ARG A 49 -6.88 -32.53 9.91
CA ARG A 49 -6.70 -31.31 9.13
C ARG A 49 -6.75 -31.72 7.67
N PRO A 50 -7.75 -31.30 6.89
CA PRO A 50 -7.73 -31.56 5.47
C PRO A 50 -6.54 -30.84 4.84
N ASP A 51 -5.96 -31.43 3.81
CA ASP A 51 -4.96 -30.74 3.00
C ASP A 51 -5.60 -29.51 2.37
N LEU A 52 -4.89 -28.38 2.43
CA LEU A 52 -5.36 -27.15 1.78
C LEU A 52 -5.38 -27.37 0.27
N PRO A 53 -6.49 -27.06 -0.42
CA PRO A 53 -6.50 -27.08 -1.87
C PRO A 53 -5.53 -26.02 -2.42
N ASP A 54 -4.80 -26.38 -3.47
CA ASP A 54 -3.94 -25.46 -4.19
C ASP A 54 -4.81 -24.51 -5.05
N TYR A 55 -4.88 -23.24 -4.62
CA TYR A 55 -5.59 -22.17 -5.34
C TYR A 55 -4.69 -21.41 -6.33
N ASN A 56 -3.53 -21.97 -6.67
CA ASN A 56 -2.65 -21.39 -7.68
C ASN A 56 -3.29 -21.51 -9.08
N CYS A 57 -4.09 -20.51 -9.46
CA CYS A 57 -4.72 -20.40 -10.78
C CYS A 57 -3.76 -19.90 -11.88
N GLY A 58 -2.45 -20.08 -11.72
CA GLY A 58 -1.43 -19.53 -12.62
C GLY A 58 -1.20 -18.02 -12.41
N PRO A 59 -0.37 -17.38 -13.25
CA PRO A 59 -0.11 -15.95 -13.13
C PRO A 59 -1.42 -15.18 -13.27
N SER A 60 -1.84 -14.52 -12.20
CA SER A 60 -2.99 -13.60 -12.23
C SER A 60 -2.67 -12.50 -13.24
N MET A 61 -3.40 -12.48 -14.35
CA MET A 61 -3.31 -11.39 -15.31
C MET A 61 -3.92 -10.16 -14.64
N THR A 62 -3.08 -9.30 -14.06
CA THR A 62 -3.53 -8.06 -13.41
C THR A 62 -4.09 -7.09 -14.44
N SER A 63 -4.86 -6.10 -13.98
CA SER A 63 -5.44 -5.03 -14.81
C SER A 63 -4.41 -4.35 -15.71
N ASP A 64 -3.14 -4.36 -15.33
CA ASP A 64 -2.02 -3.83 -16.11
C ASP A 64 -1.87 -4.50 -17.49
N ARG A 65 -2.36 -5.75 -17.63
CA ARG A 65 -2.25 -6.57 -18.84
C ARG A 65 -3.57 -6.76 -19.57
N ILE A 66 -4.70 -6.80 -18.86
CA ILE A 66 -6.05 -7.02 -19.44
C ILE A 66 -6.77 -5.71 -19.78
N ALA A 67 -6.35 -4.59 -19.22
CA ALA A 67 -6.83 -3.27 -19.59
C ALA A 67 -5.66 -2.27 -19.51
N GLY A 68 -4.57 -2.55 -20.24
CA GLY A 68 -3.49 -1.59 -20.39
C GLY A 68 -4.08 -0.24 -20.80
N ASN A 69 -3.61 0.85 -20.16
CA ASN A 69 -4.06 2.22 -20.40
C ASN A 69 -4.41 2.39 -21.88
N GLY A 70 -5.70 2.58 -22.18
CA GLY A 70 -6.17 2.62 -23.56
C GLY A 70 -5.31 3.55 -24.42
N LEU A 71 -5.28 3.31 -25.73
CA LEU A 71 -4.47 4.09 -26.68
C LEU A 71 -4.55 5.58 -26.33
N ALA A 72 -3.37 6.19 -26.10
CA ALA A 72 -3.30 7.60 -25.75
C ALA A 72 -4.03 8.41 -26.83
N LYS A 73 -4.94 9.29 -26.41
CA LYS A 73 -5.69 10.14 -27.34
C LYS A 73 -4.72 10.93 -28.21
N GLU A 74 -4.97 10.94 -29.52
CA GLU A 74 -4.15 11.70 -30.46
C GLU A 74 -4.09 13.19 -30.07
N ARG A 75 -2.87 13.71 -29.98
CA ARG A 75 -2.62 15.12 -29.66
C ARG A 75 -2.82 15.94 -30.93
N LYS A 76 -3.69 16.95 -30.87
CA LYS A 76 -3.84 17.95 -31.95
C LYS A 76 -2.63 18.88 -31.92
N GLN A 77 -1.56 18.50 -32.60
CA GLN A 77 -0.35 19.31 -32.74
C GLN A 77 -0.38 20.07 -34.07
N TYR A 78 -0.08 21.37 -34.02
CA TYR A 78 0.07 22.17 -35.22
C TYR A 78 1.27 21.66 -36.04
N THR A 79 1.04 21.31 -37.31
CA THR A 79 2.04 20.68 -38.20
C THR A 79 3.03 21.67 -38.83
N GLY A 80 2.89 22.98 -38.56
CA GLY A 80 3.72 24.01 -39.21
C GLY A 80 3.21 24.44 -40.58
N THR A 81 2.27 23.69 -41.18
CA THR A 81 1.84 23.88 -42.57
C THR A 81 0.52 24.63 -42.73
N GLU A 82 -0.28 24.84 -41.68
CA GLU A 82 -1.61 25.42 -41.89
C GLU A 82 -1.57 26.94 -42.14
N ILE A 83 -0.54 27.65 -41.68
CA ILE A 83 -0.37 29.09 -41.92
C ILE A 83 0.34 29.29 -43.26
N ALA A 84 -0.26 30.07 -44.15
CA ALA A 84 0.35 30.50 -45.40
C ALA A 84 1.26 31.73 -45.22
N GLY A 85 0.91 32.62 -44.29
CA GLY A 85 1.70 33.80 -43.99
C GLY A 85 1.08 34.67 -42.90
N ILE A 86 1.80 35.72 -42.53
CA ILE A 86 1.35 36.74 -41.56
C ILE A 86 1.22 38.05 -42.32
N VAL A 87 0.03 38.65 -42.27
CA VAL A 87 -0.25 39.95 -42.90
C VAL A 87 -0.16 41.05 -41.85
N THR A 88 0.49 42.15 -42.20
CA THR A 88 0.53 43.40 -41.42
C THR A 88 -0.66 44.28 -41.81
N THR A 89 -1.56 44.59 -40.89
CA THR A 89 -2.68 45.53 -41.16
C THR A 89 -2.29 46.97 -40.82
N HIS A 90 -3.16 47.94 -41.19
CA HIS A 90 -3.02 49.32 -40.72
C HIS A 90 -3.03 49.35 -39.18
N LYS A 91 -2.10 50.11 -38.59
CA LYS A 91 -1.75 50.12 -37.16
C LYS A 91 -1.01 48.88 -36.63
N SER A 92 -0.17 48.27 -37.46
CA SER A 92 0.86 47.30 -37.05
C SER A 92 0.37 45.98 -36.44
N ASN A 93 -0.91 45.62 -36.59
CA ASN A 93 -1.40 44.32 -36.12
C ASN A 93 -0.94 43.20 -37.07
N LEU A 94 -0.57 42.06 -36.49
CA LEU A 94 -0.15 40.86 -37.22
C LEU A 94 -1.30 39.85 -37.24
N MET A 95 -1.80 39.54 -38.42
CA MET A 95 -2.91 38.61 -38.62
C MET A 95 -2.41 37.35 -39.37
N PRO A 96 -2.56 36.13 -38.80
CA PRO A 96 -2.20 34.90 -39.49
C PRO A 96 -3.26 34.54 -40.53
N VAL A 97 -2.81 34.20 -41.75
CA VAL A 97 -3.67 33.73 -42.84
C VAL A 97 -3.44 32.24 -43.05
N ARG A 98 -4.51 31.44 -43.02
CA ARG A 98 -4.47 29.99 -43.24
C ARG A 98 -4.31 29.68 -44.74
N ARG A 99 -3.63 28.58 -45.07
CA ARG A 99 -3.40 28.11 -46.45
C ARG A 99 -4.68 27.68 -47.16
N ASP A 100 -5.60 27.09 -46.41
CA ASP A 100 -6.87 26.60 -46.96
C ASP A 100 -7.82 27.75 -47.32
N ASN A 101 -7.74 28.87 -46.59
CA ASN A 101 -8.60 30.03 -46.80
C ASN A 101 -7.90 31.09 -47.66
N LYS A 102 -7.91 30.86 -48.97
CA LYS A 102 -7.36 31.81 -49.96
C LYS A 102 -8.12 33.13 -49.98
N GLN A 103 -9.41 33.14 -49.66
CA GLN A 103 -10.22 34.36 -49.64
C GLN A 103 -9.75 35.35 -48.56
N ALA A 104 -9.37 34.85 -47.38
CA ALA A 104 -8.82 35.69 -46.31
C ALA A 104 -7.55 36.45 -46.74
N ALA A 105 -6.74 35.88 -47.65
CA ALA A 105 -5.57 36.56 -48.19
C ALA A 105 -5.96 37.73 -49.11
N ILE A 106 -6.99 37.52 -49.94
CA ILE A 106 -7.52 38.54 -50.86
C ILE A 106 -8.17 39.67 -50.07
N ASP A 107 -8.99 39.34 -49.07
CA ASP A 107 -9.65 40.32 -48.21
C ASP A 107 -8.60 41.14 -47.45
N ALA A 108 -7.56 40.49 -46.92
CA ALA A 108 -6.46 41.16 -46.25
C ALA A 108 -5.63 42.08 -47.17
N ALA A 109 -5.49 41.73 -48.45
CA ALA A 109 -4.83 42.57 -49.44
C ALA A 109 -5.71 43.74 -49.92
N SER A 110 -7.04 43.55 -49.96
CA SER A 110 -8.02 44.53 -50.39
C SER A 110 -8.35 45.57 -49.32
N MET A 111 -8.08 45.27 -48.04
CA MET A 111 -8.21 46.24 -46.95
C MET A 111 -7.38 47.49 -47.26
N ARG A 112 -8.02 48.67 -47.15
CA ARG A 112 -7.34 49.96 -47.28
C ARG A 112 -6.26 50.05 -46.22
N ARG A 113 -5.01 50.19 -46.66
CA ARG A 113 -3.85 50.41 -45.80
C ARG A 113 -3.84 51.82 -45.25
#